data_AF-A0A7X9CA61-F1
#
_entry.id   AF-A0A7X9CA61-F1
#
_cell.length_a   1.000
_cell.length_b   1.000
_cell.length_c   1.000
_cell.angle_alpha   90.00
_cell.angle_beta   90.00
_cell.angle_gamma   90.00
#
_symmetry.space_group_name_H-M   'P 1'
#
loop_
_entity.id
_entity.type
_entity.pdbx_description
1 polymer ?
#
loop_
_entity_poly.entity_id
_entity_poly.type
_entity_poly.pdbx_seq_one_letter_code
_entity_poly.pdbx_strand_id
1 'polypeptide(L)'
;MASRPPVTLQEEWETVLRPWLERVAEHLEVSGVELDVDRVHLMTGVVADGVQRSMAPISAFLVGAAVARGASLEEACTAVEAVTRERAPV
;
A
#
# COMPACT_ATOMS: atom_id res chain seq x y z
N MET A 1 -12.40 -2.85 14.72
CA MET A 1 -12.88 -2.59 13.34
C MET A 1 -12.70 -3.87 12.56
N ALA A 2 -13.73 -4.34 11.85
CA ALA A 2 -13.59 -5.57 11.05
C ALA A 2 -12.47 -5.35 10.03
N SER A 3 -11.46 -6.23 10.05
CA SER A 3 -10.40 -6.21 9.04
C SER A 3 -11.07 -6.32 7.68
N ARG A 4 -10.89 -5.30 6.82
CA ARG A 4 -11.27 -5.46 5.42
C ARG A 4 -10.55 -6.71 4.89
N PRO A 5 -11.23 -7.55 4.10
CA PRO A 5 -10.55 -8.70 3.51
C PRO A 5 -9.33 -8.20 2.72
N PRO A 6 -8.23 -8.98 2.70
CA PRO A 6 -7.12 -8.75 1.79
C PRO A 6 -7.63 -8.46 0.37
N VAL A 7 -6.96 -7.56 -0.36
CA VAL A 7 -7.30 -7.21 -1.74
C VAL A 7 -7.25 -8.43 -2.63
N THR A 8 -6.28 -9.32 -2.39
CA THR A 8 -6.12 -10.58 -3.12
C THR A 8 -7.27 -11.58 -2.90
N LEU A 9 -8.10 -11.38 -1.87
CA LEU A 9 -9.26 -12.22 -1.57
C LEU A 9 -10.60 -11.60 -2.02
N GLN A 10 -10.56 -10.48 -2.72
CA GLN A 10 -11.78 -9.88 -3.29
C GLN A 10 -12.26 -10.71 -4.48
N GLU A 11 -13.59 -10.81 -4.66
CA GLU A 11 -14.23 -11.61 -5.71
C GLU A 11 -13.69 -11.27 -7.12
N GLU A 12 -13.35 -10.01 -7.34
CA GLU A 12 -12.87 -9.48 -8.62
C GLU A 12 -11.34 -9.53 -8.79
N TRP A 13 -10.60 -10.10 -7.82
CA TRP A 13 -9.13 -10.10 -7.84
C TRP A 13 -8.57 -10.72 -9.12
N GLU A 14 -9.01 -11.93 -9.45
CA GLU A 14 -8.53 -12.70 -10.60
C GLU A 14 -9.00 -12.13 -11.95
N THR A 15 -10.19 -11.52 -11.98
CA THR A 15 -10.88 -11.15 -13.22
C THR A 15 -10.71 -9.69 -13.61
N VAL A 16 -10.57 -8.78 -12.64
CA VAL A 16 -10.51 -7.33 -12.88
C VAL A 16 -9.26 -6.71 -12.28
N LEU A 17 -9.00 -6.93 -10.99
CA LEU A 17 -8.00 -6.15 -10.25
C LEU A 17 -6.57 -6.52 -10.62
N ARG A 18 -6.20 -7.81 -10.60
CA ARG A 18 -4.86 -8.26 -10.98
C ARG A 18 -4.55 -7.94 -12.46
N PRO A 19 -5.41 -8.23 -13.44
CA PRO A 19 -5.14 -7.86 -14.84
C PRO A 19 -5.06 -6.34 -15.08
N TRP A 20 -5.79 -5.54 -14.29
CA TRP A 20 -5.64 -4.08 -14.33
C TRP A 20 -4.28 -3.65 -13.75
N LEU A 21 -3.87 -4.20 -12.61
CA LEU A 21 -2.58 -3.91 -11.97
C LEU A 21 -1.40 -4.27 -12.88
N GLU A 22 -1.43 -5.43 -13.52
CA GLU A 22 -0.42 -5.89 -14.48
C GLU A 22 -0.28 -4.91 -15.66
N ARG A 23 -1.39 -4.44 -16.23
CA ARG A 23 -1.38 -3.44 -17.31
C ARG A 23 -0.84 -2.08 -16.86
N VAL A 24 -1.16 -1.64 -15.64
CA VAL A 24 -0.61 -0.41 -15.09
C VAL A 24 0.89 -0.55 -14.89
N ALA A 25 1.37 -1.69 -14.38
CA ALA A 25 2.79 -1.96 -14.20
C ALA A 25 3.53 -1.97 -15.55
N GLU A 26 2.94 -2.57 -16.58
CA GLU A 26 3.47 -2.55 -17.95
C GLU A 26 3.57 -1.13 -18.49
N HIS A 27 2.50 -0.34 -18.37
CA HIS A 27 2.48 1.04 -18.89
C HIS A 27 3.46 1.98 -18.17
N LEU A 28 3.73 1.70 -16.89
CA LEU A 28 4.71 2.42 -16.09
C LEU A 28 6.14 1.87 -16.22
N GLU A 29 6.33 0.80 -17.01
CA GLU A 29 7.62 0.10 -17.19
C GLU A 29 8.20 -0.46 -15.88
N VAL A 30 7.33 -0.92 -14.97
CA VAL A 30 7.68 -1.47 -13.65
C VAL A 30 7.24 -2.92 -13.44
N SER A 31 6.99 -3.69 -14.51
CA SER A 31 6.48 -5.07 -14.44
C SER A 31 7.36 -6.06 -13.64
N GLY A 32 8.61 -5.71 -13.34
CA GLY A 32 9.51 -6.51 -12.51
C GLY A 32 9.41 -6.24 -11.00
N VAL A 33 8.56 -5.32 -10.57
CA VAL A 33 8.37 -5.00 -9.15
C VAL A 33 7.43 -6.04 -8.52
N GLU A 34 7.96 -6.84 -7.60
CA GLU A 34 7.15 -7.70 -6.74
C GLU A 34 6.42 -6.82 -5.73
N LEU A 35 5.14 -6.56 -6.00
CA LEU A 35 4.28 -5.72 -5.17
C LEU A 35 3.37 -6.59 -4.29
N ASP A 36 3.60 -6.56 -2.98
CA ASP A 36 2.63 -7.07 -2.01
C ASP A 36 1.48 -6.06 -1.84
N VAL A 37 0.41 -6.27 -2.62
CA VAL A 37 -0.78 -5.41 -2.65
C VAL A 37 -1.49 -5.37 -1.31
N ASP A 38 -1.56 -6.52 -0.62
CA ASP A 38 -2.25 -6.62 0.66
C ASP A 38 -1.51 -5.84 1.74
N ARG A 39 -0.18 -5.91 1.74
CA ARG A 39 0.66 -5.16 2.68
C ARG A 39 0.54 -3.66 2.51
N VAL A 40 0.58 -3.18 1.26
CA VAL A 40 0.38 -1.75 0.94
C VAL A 40 -1.03 -1.31 1.34
N HIS A 41 -2.05 -2.12 1.03
CA HIS A 41 -3.43 -1.80 1.39
C HIS A 41 -3.65 -1.76 2.91
N LEU A 42 -3.00 -2.65 3.67
CA LEU A 42 -3.03 -2.65 5.12
C LEU A 42 -2.42 -1.36 5.69
N MET A 43 -1.22 -0.98 5.25
CA MET A 43 -0.56 0.26 5.70
C MET A 43 -1.40 1.49 5.37
N THR A 44 -1.95 1.57 4.15
CA THR A 44 -2.81 2.70 3.76
C THR A 44 -4.09 2.77 4.58
N GLY A 45 -4.64 1.63 5.03
CA GLY A 45 -5.73 1.58 6.01
C GLY A 45 -5.34 2.21 7.35
N VAL A 46 -4.17 1.85 7.89
CA VAL A 46 -3.63 2.43 9.14
C VAL A 46 -3.49 3.96 9.01
N VAL A 47 -2.95 4.45 7.90
CA VAL A 47 -2.80 5.90 7.65
C VAL A 47 -4.15 6.58 7.47
N ALA A 48 -5.08 5.96 6.74
CA ALA A 48 -6.41 6.53 6.51
C ALA A 48 -7.20 6.72 7.80
N ASP A 49 -7.09 5.75 8.72
CA ASP A 49 -7.80 5.75 10.00
C ASP A 49 -7.07 6.56 11.08
N GLY A 50 -5.73 6.55 11.10
CA GLY A 50 -4.91 7.19 12.13
C GLY A 50 -4.49 8.63 11.82
N VAL A 51 -4.52 9.06 10.55
CA VAL A 51 -4.10 10.41 10.14
C VAL A 51 -5.22 11.15 9.43
N GLN A 52 -5.53 10.73 8.20
CA GLN A 52 -6.66 11.17 7.39
C GLN A 52 -6.64 10.39 6.08
N ARG A 53 -7.82 10.15 5.50
CA ARG A 53 -7.96 9.38 4.26
C ARG A 53 -7.13 9.92 3.09
N SER A 54 -6.93 11.23 3.00
CA SER A 54 -6.11 11.85 1.93
C SER A 54 -4.62 11.50 2.03
N MET A 55 -4.12 11.09 3.21
CA MET A 55 -2.70 10.72 3.37
C MET A 55 -2.41 9.29 2.93
N ALA A 56 -3.40 8.41 2.81
CA ALA A 56 -3.20 7.04 2.33
C ALA A 56 -2.49 6.94 0.96
N PRO A 57 -2.94 7.62 -0.11
CA PRO A 57 -2.22 7.59 -1.39
C PRO A 57 -0.86 8.29 -1.32
N ILE A 58 -0.72 9.33 -0.49
CA ILE A 58 0.54 10.08 -0.32
C ILE A 58 1.59 9.20 0.38
N SER A 59 1.20 8.45 1.40
CA SER A 59 2.11 7.53 2.10
C SER A 59 2.48 6.35 1.20
N ALA A 60 1.56 5.80 0.42
CA ALA A 60 1.85 4.77 -0.58
C ALA A 60 2.89 5.25 -1.61
N PHE A 61 2.77 6.49 -2.10
CA PHE A 61 3.77 7.09 -2.98
C PHE A 61 5.16 7.17 -2.33
N LEU A 62 5.23 7.61 -1.06
CA LEU A 62 6.50 7.69 -0.33
C LEU A 62 7.13 6.31 -0.09
N VAL A 63 6.32 5.30 0.20
CA VAL A 63 6.78 3.91 0.31
C VAL A 63 7.36 3.43 -1.03
N GLY A 64 6.66 3.65 -2.14
CA GLY A 64 7.19 3.33 -3.48
C GLY A 64 8.52 4.03 -3.77
N ALA A 65 8.65 5.30 -3.41
CA ALA A 65 9.90 6.05 -3.55
C ALA A 65 11.03 5.53 -2.64
N ALA A 66 10.73 5.02 -1.45
CA ALA A 66 11.70 4.39 -0.56
C ALA A 66 12.17 3.03 -1.11
N VAL A 67 11.25 2.22 -1.63
CA VAL A 67 11.56 0.95 -2.29
C VAL A 67 12.44 1.15 -3.52
N ALA A 68 12.15 2.16 -4.34
CA ALA A 68 13.00 2.53 -5.48
C ALA A 68 14.43 2.97 -5.08
N ARG A 69 14.64 3.35 -3.80
CA ARG A 69 15.96 3.67 -3.23
C ARG A 69 16.61 2.49 -2.50
N GLY A 70 16.03 1.30 -2.58
CA GLY A 70 16.60 0.06 -2.05
C GLY A 70 16.10 -0.36 -0.66
N ALA A 71 15.09 0.30 -0.09
CA ALA A 71 14.42 -0.21 1.11
C ALA A 71 13.55 -1.44 0.76
N SER A 72 13.36 -2.36 1.69
CA SER A 72 12.31 -3.38 1.52
C SER A 72 10.93 -2.75 1.69
N LEU A 73 9.92 -3.34 1.06
CA LEU A 73 8.53 -2.91 1.19
C LEU A 73 8.05 -2.99 2.65
N GLU A 74 8.41 -4.06 3.36
CA GLU A 74 8.01 -4.27 4.76
C GLU A 74 8.60 -3.20 5.69
N GLU A 75 9.90 -2.90 5.54
CA GLU A 75 10.57 -1.85 6.33
C GLU A 75 9.93 -0.48 6.10
N ALA A 76 9.67 -0.14 4.83
CA ALA A 76 9.06 1.13 4.47
C ALA A 76 7.63 1.27 5.03
N CYS A 77 6.80 0.22 4.91
CA CYS A 77 5.45 0.20 5.48
C CYS A 77 5.48 0.29 7.02
N THR A 78 6.36 -0.48 7.67
CA THR A 78 6.52 -0.47 9.13
C THR A 78 6.90 0.91 9.65
N ALA A 79 7.80 1.62 8.94
CA ALA A 79 8.20 2.98 9.31
C ALA A 79 7.02 3.96 9.25
N VAL A 80 6.20 3.89 8.20
CA VAL A 80 4.99 4.74 8.08
C VAL A 80 3.99 4.46 9.21
N GLU A 81 3.77 3.18 9.53
CA GLU A 81 2.85 2.78 10.60
C GLU A 81 3.36 3.21 11.99
N ALA A 82 4.66 3.16 12.23
CA ALA A 82 5.27 3.66 13.47
C ALA A 82 5.01 5.16 13.65
N VAL A 83 5.32 5.97 12.63
CA VAL A 83 5.05 7.41 12.63
C VAL A 83 3.56 7.71 12.81
N THR A 84 2.69 6.90 12.23
CA THR A 84 1.23 7.04 12.38
C THR A 84 0.77 6.78 13.82
N ARG A 85 1.32 5.76 14.49
CA ARG A 85 0.97 5.43 15.88
C ARG A 85 1.50 6.45 16.89
N GLU A 86 2.67 7.01 16.65
CA GLU A 86 3.29 8.06 17.52
C GLU A 86 2.47 9.35 17.52
N ARG A 87 1.63 9.55 16.51
CA ARG A 87 0.82 10.74 16.28
C ARG A 87 -0.41 10.87 17.20
N ALA A 88 -0.36 10.33 18.43
CA ALA A 88 -1.46 10.31 19.41
C ALA A 88 -2.35 11.58 19.35
N PRO A 89 -3.68 11.42 19.39
CA PRO A 89 -4.62 12.34 18.76
C PRO A 89 -4.56 13.76 19.33
N VAL A 90 -4.64 14.74 18.43
CA VAL A 90 -4.99 16.14 18.75
C VAL A 90 -6.50 16.24 18.98
#